data_AF-A0A5Q0SFW7-F1
#
_entry.id   AF-A0A5Q0SFW7-F1
#
_cell.length_a   1.000
_cell.length_b   1.000
_cell.length_c   1.000
_cell.angle_alpha   90.00
_cell.angle_beta   90.00
_cell.angle_gamma   90.00
#
_symmetry.space_group_name_H-M   'P 1'
#
loop_
_entity.id
_entity.type
_entity.pdbx_description
1 polymer ?
#
loop_
_entity_poly.entity_id
_entity_poly.type
_entity_poly.pdbx_seq_one_letter_code
_entity_poly.pdbx_strand_id
1 'polypeptide(L)' 'MEKIVKVNDTTYILEDERSVVITFKLEENFLNTVDEIVKKLGYERRSDFIRDAIEKYIKYLKSSSSNNNENY' A
#
# COMPACT_ATOMS: atom_id res chain seq x y z
N MET A 1 -11.00 -14.20 -7.22
CA MET A 1 -11.28 -15.63 -7.49
C MET A 1 -10.19 -16.40 -6.78
N GLU A 2 -10.52 -17.38 -5.93
CA GLU A 2 -9.46 -18.15 -5.24
C GLU A 2 -8.64 -18.92 -6.29
N LYS A 3 -7.34 -18.62 -6.36
CA LYS A 3 -6.43 -19.31 -7.27
C LYS A 3 -5.64 -20.31 -6.46
N ILE A 4 -5.89 -21.60 -6.71
CA ILE A 4 -5.19 -22.70 -6.06
C ILE A 4 -4.05 -23.14 -6.99
N VAL A 5 -2.82 -22.92 -6.55
CA VAL A 5 -1.63 -23.40 -7.28
C VAL A 5 -1.08 -24.62 -6.55
N LYS A 6 -1.09 -25.78 -7.23
CA LYS A 6 -0.49 -27.02 -6.70
C LYS A 6 1.04 -26.90 -6.80
N VAL A 7 1.73 -27.05 -5.67
CA VAL A 7 3.20 -27.04 -5.59
C VAL A 7 3.74 -28.47 -5.65
N ASN A 8 3.09 -29.40 -4.95
CA ASN A 8 3.38 -30.85 -5.01
C ASN A 8 2.18 -31.64 -4.42
N ASP A 9 2.31 -32.95 -4.23
CA ASP A 9 1.19 -33.82 -3.86
C ASP A 9 0.58 -33.53 -2.49
N THR A 10 1.32 -32.85 -1.61
CA THR A 10 0.86 -32.51 -0.25
C THR A 10 0.77 -31.01 0.03
N THR A 11 1.19 -30.16 -0.92
CA THR A 11 1.30 -28.70 -0.70
C THR A 11 0.59 -27.90 -1.79
N TYR A 12 -0.25 -26.97 -1.34
CA TYR A 12 -1.03 -26.07 -2.18
C TYR A 12 -0.82 -24.63 -1.69
N ILE A 13 -0.67 -23.70 -2.63
CA ILE A 13 -0.71 -22.26 -2.36
C ILE A 13 -2.12 -21.78 -2.62
N LEU A 14 -2.72 -21.19 -1.59
CA LEU A 14 -4.01 -20.52 -1.66
C LEU A 14 -3.73 -19.03 -1.84
N GLU A 15 -3.89 -18.53 -3.07
CA GLU A 15 -3.86 -17.09 -3.31
C GLU A 15 -5.25 -16.52 -2.99
N ASP A 16 -5.32 -15.87 -1.83
CA ASP A 16 -6.54 -15.29 -1.30
C ASP A 16 -6.55 -13.78 -1.52
N GLU A 17 -7.19 -13.36 -2.60
CA GLU A 17 -7.37 -11.95 -2.98
C GLU A 17 -8.45 -11.26 -2.12
N ARG A 18 -8.32 -11.32 -0.78
CA ARG A 18 -9.23 -10.59 0.11
C ARG A 18 -8.91 -9.10 0.09
N SER A 19 -9.85 -8.30 -0.40
CA SER A 19 -9.81 -6.85 -0.23
C SER A 19 -10.06 -6.49 1.24
N VAL A 20 -9.05 -5.92 1.91
CA VAL A 20 -9.18 -5.42 3.28
C VAL A 20 -9.57 -3.95 3.26
N VAL A 21 -10.63 -3.59 3.99
CA VAL A 21 -11.05 -2.20 4.18
C VAL A 21 -10.55 -1.70 5.53
N ILE A 22 -9.92 -0.52 5.53
CA ILE A 22 -9.39 0.12 6.74
C ILE A 22 -10.03 1.51 6.86
N THR A 23 -10.46 1.86 8.07
CA THR A 23 -11.06 3.17 8.39
C THR A 23 -10.09 3.96 9.26
N PHE A 24 -9.83 5.21 8.88
CA PHE A 24 -8.99 6.13 9.65
C PHE A 24 -9.78 7.40 9.96
N LYS A 25 -9.56 7.95 11.15
CA LYS A 25 -10.06 9.29 11.51
C LYS A 25 -8.95 10.31 11.26
N LEU A 26 -9.24 11.29 10.42
CA LEU A 26 -8.33 12.37 10.05
C LEU A 26 -9.06 13.71 10.15
N GLU A 27 -8.30 14.79 10.33
CA GLU A 27 -8.86 16.13 10.33
C GLU A 27 -9.45 16.49 8.96
N GLU A 28 -10.58 17.20 8.97
CA GLU A 28 -11.32 17.56 7.77
C GLU A 28 -10.48 18.43 6.81
N ASN A 29 -9.75 19.41 7.34
CA ASN A 29 -8.88 20.27 6.53
C ASN A 29 -7.79 19.48 5.80
N PHE A 30 -7.26 18.44 6.47
CA PHE A 30 -6.29 17.54 5.85
C PHE A 30 -6.93 16.71 4.74
N LEU A 31 -8.13 16.17 4.97
CA LEU A 31 -8.88 15.43 3.95
C LEU A 31 -9.19 16.28 2.72
N ASN A 32 -9.55 17.55 2.91
CA ASN A 32 -9.80 18.49 1.82
C ASN A 32 -8.53 18.72 0.99
N THR A 33 -7.38 18.91 1.66
CA THR A 33 -6.09 19.05 0.99
C THR A 33 -5.74 17.79 0.18
N VAL A 34 -5.99 16.61 0.74
CA VAL A 34 -5.80 15.34 0.03
C VAL A 34 -6.68 15.27 -1.22
N ASP A 35 -7.94 15.67 -1.15
CA ASP A 35 -8.85 15.67 -2.30
C ASP A 35 -8.43 16.61 -3.43
N GLU A 36 -7.91 17.78 -3.09
CA GLU A 36 -7.36 18.72 -4.09
C GLU A 36 -6.16 18.11 -4.81
N ILE A 37 -5.29 17.42 -4.08
CA ILE A 37 -4.11 16.74 -4.64
C ILE A 37 -4.54 15.57 -5.54
N VAL A 38 -5.50 14.76 -5.09
CA VAL A 38 -6.08 13.64 -5.86
C VAL A 38 -6.57 14.14 -7.22
N LYS A 39 -7.34 15.24 -7.24
CA LYS A 39 -7.84 15.86 -8.47
C LYS A 39 -6.71 16.40 -9.34
N LYS A 40 -5.76 17.13 -8.74
CA LYS A 40 -4.64 17.75 -9.45
C LYS A 40 -3.73 16.72 -10.13
N LEU A 41 -3.57 15.55 -9.52
CA LEU A 41 -2.74 14.47 -10.03
C LEU A 41 -3.50 13.47 -10.92
N GLY A 42 -4.82 13.65 -11.10
CA GLY A 42 -5.64 12.82 -11.99
C GLY A 42 -5.95 11.43 -11.44
N TYR A 43 -5.90 11.23 -10.13
CA TYR A 43 -6.33 9.95 -9.53
C TYR A 43 -7.85 9.84 -9.56
N GLU A 44 -8.36 8.66 -9.89
CA GLU A 44 -9.80 8.38 -9.89
C GLU A 44 -10.38 8.31 -8.48
N ARG A 45 -9.60 7.78 -7.51
CA ARG A 45 -10.05 7.56 -6.14
C ARG A 45 -9.01 8.00 -5.12
N ARG A 46 -9.48 8.55 -4.00
CA ARG A 46 -8.63 8.92 -2.87
C ARG A 46 -7.79 7.76 -2.33
N SER A 47 -8.38 6.57 -2.29
CA SER A 47 -7.71 5.35 -1.80
C SER A 47 -6.52 4.94 -2.67
N ASP A 48 -6.56 5.21 -3.98
CA ASP A 48 -5.46 4.90 -4.89
C ASP A 48 -4.27 5.83 -4.64
N PHE A 49 -4.54 7.13 -4.51
CA PHE A 49 -3.52 8.10 -4.10
C PHE A 49 -2.89 7.76 -2.73
N ILE A 50 -3.73 7.45 -1.73
CA ILE A 50 -3.24 7.10 -0.39
C ILE A 50 -2.37 5.84 -0.43
N ARG A 51 -2.76 4.83 -1.22
CA ARG A 51 -1.98 3.60 -1.38
C ARG A 51 -0.60 3.88 -1.95
N ASP A 52 -0.52 4.67 -3.03
CA ASP A 52 0.75 5.02 -3.66
C ASP A 52 1.65 5.84 -2.72
N ALA A 53 1.07 6.75 -1.95
CA ALA A 53 1.79 7.53 -0.95
C ALA A 53 2.40 6.63 0.14
N ILE A 54 1.61 5.67 0.66
CA ILE A 54 2.07 4.71 1.67
C ILE A 54 3.18 3.83 1.09
N GLU A 55 3.00 3.28 -0.12
CA GLU A 55 4.02 2.44 -0.75
C GLU A 55 5.33 3.20 -0.97
N LYS A 56 5.25 4.44 -1.45
CA LYS A 56 6.42 5.30 -1.67
C LYS A 56 7.15 5.57 -0.35
N TYR A 57 6.41 5.83 0.72
CA TYR A 57 6.99 6.04 2.04
C TYR A 57 7.66 4.78 2.59
N ILE A 58 7.02 3.61 2.46
CA ILE A 58 7.63 2.33 2.86
C ILE A 58 8.91 2.06 2.07
N LYS A 59 8.92 2.32 0.76
CA LYS A 59 10.11 2.17 -0.09
C LYS A 59 11.24 3.09 0.38
N TYR A 60 10.92 4.35 0.67
CA TYR A 60 11.87 5.32 1.23
C TYR A 60 12.45 4.87 2.57
N LEU A 61 11.61 4.35 3.48
CA LEU A 61 12.07 3.83 4.76
C LEU A 61 13.03 2.64 4.56
N LYS A 62 12.68 1.67 3.70
CA LYS A 62 13.53 0.50 3.41
C LYS A 62 14.89 0.89 2.82
N SER A 63 14.93 1.85 1.89
CA SER A 63 16.19 2.35 1.34
C SER A 63 17.02 3.08 2.38
N SER A 64 16.38 3.80 3.31
CA SER A 64 17.07 4.52 4.38
C SER A 64 17.61 3.58 5.46
N SER A 65 16.93 2.47 5.75
CA SER A 65 17.41 1.45 6.70
C SER A 65 18.62 0.67 6.20
N SER A 66 18.78 0.50 4.88
CA SER A 66 19.93 -0.22 4.31
C SER A 66 21.24 0.59 4.43
N ASN A 67 21.16 1.92 4.38
CA ASN A 67 22.33 2.81 4.48
C ASN A 67 22.88 2.98 5.91
N ASN A 68 22.21 2.43 6.94
CA ASN A 68 22.65 2.54 8.33
C ASN A 68 23.39 1.29 8.85
N ASN A 69 23.60 0.26 8.03
CA ASN A 69 24.26 -0.99 8.42
C ASN A 69 25.64 -1.21 7.76
N GLU A 70 26.33 -0.12 7.36
CA GLU A 70 27.72 -0.18 6.84
C GLU A 70 28.73 0.57 7.71
N ASN A 71 28.51 0.60 9.03
CA ASN A 71 29.54 1.04 9.98
C ASN A 71 29.43 0.22 11.26
N TYR A 72 30.01 -0.98 11.28
CA TYR A 72 30.69 -1.60 12.44
C TYR A 72 31.54 -2.77 11.97
#